data_AF-A0A9D9Y8A1-F1
#
_entry.id   AF-A0A9D9Y8A1-F1
#
_cell.length_a   1.000
_cell.length_b   1.000
_cell.length_c   1.000
_cell.angle_alpha   90.00
_cell.angle_beta   90.00
_cell.angle_gamma   90.00
#
_symmetry.space_group_name_H-M   'P 1'
#
loop_
_entity.id
_entity.type
_entity.pdbx_description
1 polymer ?
#
loop_
_entity_poly.entity_id
_entity_poly.type
_entity_poly.pdbx_seq_one_letter_code
_entity_poly.pdbx_strand_id
1 'polypeptide(L)'
;MIFPSYFLISLRYLQAVNQNSTIRTMIKICFFGIFIGTFSIALIISITKGFEEATYTKMQSIYPQIIIDADGQELDYEQIQKVLQDPVYKIAYNSPQQNIQALCNTSESQNMPCVIQLRGIDPYLEPHLIPIQTMILPKNQDHFLEKLLYKNQVIIGKQLALQLHVSTGSQLNLIYTQDENISRNVDFDQQKIIVSGIFETGIDDFDTNFVYCSRDFFTQTFSDRGVTQIYAKGIEHSNEKEIIKKLQDRLHINVYSWKKLYSSLVSALELEKYAMFLILLLIILVASSNIISLLFMHITQKRKDIALLLTFGLPLSKVKIIFMTLSLTISTIAAINGLFFAYITGLFLQNYRWIQLPDNVYYTTHLPILMEAHLFLFIFFVVLAISFFASLIPLNKIKMKNITTILRNEI
;
A
#
# COMPACT_ATOMS: atom_id res chain seq x y z
N MET A 1 -36.45 17.08 20.29
CA MET A 1 -36.29 16.24 21.50
C MET A 1 -37.32 15.09 21.50
N ILE A 2 -37.32 14.24 20.45
CA ILE A 2 -38.37 13.22 20.17
C ILE A 2 -37.75 11.83 19.92
N PHE A 3 -36.44 11.75 19.67
CA PHE A 3 -35.69 10.50 19.53
C PHE A 3 -35.72 9.56 20.76
N PRO A 4 -35.72 10.03 22.02
CA PRO A 4 -35.63 9.12 23.18
C PRO A 4 -36.82 8.17 23.30
N SER A 5 -38.04 8.64 23.02
CA SER A 5 -39.26 7.85 23.18
C SER A 5 -39.39 6.76 22.12
N TYR A 6 -39.04 7.03 20.86
CA TYR A 6 -39.11 6.04 19.79
C TYR A 6 -37.99 5.00 19.87
N PHE A 7 -36.79 5.40 20.31
CA PHE A 7 -35.71 4.46 20.60
C PHE A 7 -36.10 3.49 21.72
N LEU A 8 -36.69 3.99 22.82
CA LEU A 8 -37.20 3.16 23.92
C LEU A 8 -38.34 2.23 23.48
N ILE A 9 -39.24 2.69 22.60
CA ILE A 9 -40.31 1.84 22.04
C ILE A 9 -39.71 0.76 21.13
N SER A 10 -38.74 1.10 20.28
CA SER A 10 -38.02 0.12 19.45
C SER A 10 -37.29 -0.93 20.29
N LEU A 11 -36.63 -0.51 21.37
CA LEU A 11 -35.92 -1.41 22.28
C LEU A 11 -36.87 -2.35 23.04
N ARG A 12 -38.02 -1.82 23.50
CA ARG A 12 -39.06 -2.63 24.15
C ARG A 12 -39.75 -3.56 23.16
N TYR A 13 -39.89 -3.17 21.89
CA TYR A 13 -40.40 -4.04 20.83
C TYR A 13 -39.41 -5.17 20.51
N LEU A 14 -38.10 -4.88 20.56
CA LEU A 14 -37.04 -5.89 20.45
C LEU A 14 -37.04 -6.85 21.65
N GLN A 15 -37.32 -6.36 22.87
CA GLN A 15 -37.44 -7.19 24.08
C GLN A 15 -38.75 -8.00 24.15
N ALA A 16 -39.84 -7.49 23.55
CA ALA A 16 -41.11 -8.21 23.40
C ALA A 16 -41.04 -9.37 22.38
N VAL A 17 -39.90 -9.59 21.72
CA VAL A 17 -39.60 -10.76 20.87
C VAL A 17 -39.48 -12.06 21.69
N ASN A 18 -39.48 -11.99 23.02
CA ASN A 18 -39.36 -13.16 23.90
C ASN A 18 -40.45 -14.25 23.76
N GLN A 19 -41.47 -14.04 22.91
CA GLN A 19 -42.51 -15.04 22.65
C GLN A 19 -42.38 -15.80 21.31
N ASN A 20 -41.60 -15.32 20.33
CA ASN A 20 -41.46 -15.96 19.01
C ASN A 20 -40.01 -16.34 18.68
N SER A 21 -39.69 -17.63 18.76
CA SER A 21 -38.35 -18.18 18.52
C SER A 21 -37.81 -17.87 17.10
N THR A 22 -38.68 -17.84 16.09
CA THR A 22 -38.33 -17.60 14.67
C THR A 22 -37.84 -16.18 14.40
N ILE A 23 -38.40 -15.16 15.06
CA ILE A 23 -37.93 -13.77 14.90
C ILE A 23 -36.52 -13.63 15.47
N ARG A 24 -36.30 -14.20 16.65
CA ARG A 24 -35.02 -14.15 17.34
C ARG A 24 -33.90 -14.81 16.54
N THR A 25 -34.14 -15.95 15.89
CA THR A 25 -33.13 -16.61 15.05
C THR A 25 -32.77 -15.75 13.83
N MET A 26 -33.75 -15.11 13.19
CA MET A 26 -33.49 -14.25 12.03
C MET A 26 -32.75 -12.97 12.38
N ILE A 27 -33.05 -12.35 13.53
CA ILE A 27 -32.26 -11.20 14.03
C ILE A 27 -30.79 -11.62 14.23
N LYS A 28 -30.53 -12.81 14.80
CA LYS A 28 -29.17 -13.34 14.94
C LYS A 28 -28.49 -13.55 13.58
N ILE A 29 -29.18 -14.14 12.60
CA ILE A 29 -28.62 -14.35 11.26
C ILE A 29 -28.26 -13.03 10.59
N CYS A 30 -29.14 -12.03 10.65
CA CYS A 30 -28.88 -10.71 10.10
C CYS A 30 -27.71 -10.02 10.83
N PHE A 31 -27.67 -10.11 12.16
CA PHE A 31 -26.55 -9.62 12.97
C PHE A 31 -25.24 -10.25 12.54
N PHE A 32 -25.14 -11.58 12.48
CA PHE A 32 -23.92 -12.28 12.08
C PHE A 32 -23.53 -11.98 10.62
N GLY A 33 -24.49 -11.84 9.71
CA GLY A 33 -24.19 -11.46 8.33
C GLY A 33 -23.52 -10.09 8.22
N ILE A 34 -24.02 -9.09 8.95
CA ILE A 34 -23.40 -7.75 8.98
C ILE A 34 -22.09 -7.76 9.76
N PHE A 35 -22.04 -8.46 10.89
CA PHE A 35 -20.83 -8.62 11.70
C PHE A 35 -19.69 -9.22 10.87
N ILE A 36 -19.91 -10.35 10.19
CA ILE A 36 -18.89 -11.00 9.36
C ILE A 36 -18.49 -10.09 8.20
N GLY A 37 -19.45 -9.44 7.53
CA GLY A 37 -19.14 -8.52 6.43
C GLY A 37 -18.24 -7.36 6.85
N THR A 38 -18.57 -6.72 7.98
CA THR A 38 -17.80 -5.58 8.52
C THR A 38 -16.46 -5.99 9.12
N PHE A 39 -16.40 -7.13 9.79
CA PHE A 39 -15.16 -7.71 10.30
C PHE A 39 -14.18 -8.03 9.17
N SER A 40 -14.62 -8.80 8.17
CA SER A 40 -13.77 -9.25 7.08
C SER A 40 -13.25 -8.10 6.23
N ILE A 41 -14.11 -7.13 5.87
CA ILE A 41 -13.68 -6.01 5.04
C ILE A 41 -12.68 -5.10 5.75
N ALA A 42 -12.89 -4.83 7.05
CA ALA A 42 -11.97 -4.00 7.82
C ALA A 42 -10.60 -4.65 7.95
N LEU A 43 -10.55 -5.97 8.18
CA LEU A 43 -9.28 -6.71 8.21
C LEU A 43 -8.59 -6.74 6.85
N ILE A 44 -9.29 -7.09 5.79
CA ILE A 44 -8.72 -7.17 4.44
C ILE A 44 -8.12 -5.81 4.06
N ILE A 45 -8.90 -4.72 4.18
CA ILE A 45 -8.42 -3.38 3.85
C ILE A 45 -7.17 -3.00 4.69
N SER A 46 -7.15 -3.36 5.97
CA SER A 46 -6.00 -3.05 6.85
C SER A 46 -4.74 -3.83 6.45
N ILE A 47 -4.89 -5.10 6.05
CA ILE A 47 -3.77 -5.92 5.55
C ILE A 47 -3.27 -5.38 4.21
N THR A 48 -4.17 -5.11 3.27
CA THR A 48 -3.79 -4.60 1.94
C THR A 48 -3.11 -3.24 2.05
N LYS A 49 -3.58 -2.38 2.97
CA LYS A 49 -2.93 -1.09 3.24
C LYS A 49 -1.56 -1.26 3.87
N GLY A 50 -1.41 -2.19 4.80
CA GLY A 50 -0.12 -2.56 5.35
C GLY A 50 0.86 -3.03 4.27
N PHE A 51 0.41 -3.87 3.33
CA PHE A 51 1.24 -4.31 2.20
C PHE A 51 1.60 -3.16 1.26
N GLU A 52 0.62 -2.33 0.88
CA GLU A 52 0.86 -1.14 0.05
C GLU A 52 1.96 -0.26 0.65
N GLU A 53 1.88 0.04 1.96
CA GLU A 53 2.87 0.86 2.66
C GLU A 53 4.22 0.17 2.83
N ALA A 54 4.24 -1.12 3.19
CA ALA A 54 5.48 -1.87 3.33
C ALA A 54 6.24 -1.96 2.00
N THR A 55 5.53 -2.24 0.90
CA THR A 55 6.11 -2.25 -0.44
C THR A 55 6.58 -0.86 -0.86
N TYR A 56 5.78 0.18 -0.59
CA TYR A 56 6.14 1.56 -0.93
C TYR A 56 7.41 2.02 -0.19
N THR A 57 7.45 1.80 1.12
CA THR A 57 8.59 2.11 1.99
C THR A 57 9.82 1.34 1.56
N LYS A 58 9.67 0.05 1.21
CA LYS A 58 10.78 -0.76 0.70
C LYS A 58 11.33 -0.19 -0.60
N MET A 59 10.47 0.10 -1.57
CA MET A 59 10.90 0.63 -2.87
C MET A 59 11.57 2.00 -2.73
N GLN A 60 11.05 2.89 -1.89
CA GLN A 60 11.69 4.17 -1.59
C GLN A 60 13.00 4.06 -0.80
N SER A 61 13.24 2.94 -0.11
CA SER A 61 14.50 2.73 0.57
C SER A 61 15.64 2.36 -0.40
N ILE A 62 15.31 1.96 -1.62
CA ILE A 62 16.27 1.50 -2.64
C ILE A 62 16.32 2.46 -3.84
N TYR A 63 15.19 3.08 -4.15
CA TYR A 63 15.04 4.00 -5.27
C TYR A 63 14.73 5.41 -4.79
N PRO A 64 15.31 6.43 -5.44
CA PRO A 64 15.00 7.82 -5.12
C PRO A 64 13.55 8.15 -5.48
N GLN A 65 13.03 9.22 -4.89
CA GLN A 65 11.68 9.69 -5.19
C GLN A 65 11.54 10.16 -6.65
N ILE A 66 12.51 10.95 -7.12
CA ILE A 66 12.51 11.55 -8.45
C ILE A 66 13.82 11.22 -9.15
N ILE A 67 13.71 10.81 -10.41
CA ILE A 67 14.81 10.46 -11.30
C ILE A 67 14.71 11.39 -12.51
N ILE A 68 15.79 12.13 -12.76
CA ILE A 68 16.00 12.88 -14.00
C ILE A 68 17.00 12.07 -14.81
N ASP A 69 16.60 11.65 -16.00
CA ASP A 69 17.33 10.70 -16.82
C ASP A 69 17.47 11.23 -18.25
N ALA A 70 18.67 11.12 -18.82
CA ALA A 70 18.94 11.45 -20.21
C ALA A 70 19.08 10.21 -21.10
N ASP A 71 18.48 9.09 -20.69
CA ASP A 71 18.46 7.83 -21.44
C ASP A 71 19.87 7.37 -21.85
N GLY A 72 20.84 7.55 -20.94
CA GLY A 72 22.25 7.18 -21.15
C GLY A 72 23.14 8.28 -21.71
N GLN A 73 22.59 9.42 -22.12
CA GLN A 73 23.38 10.59 -22.49
C GLN A 73 23.93 11.32 -21.25
N GLU A 74 25.01 12.09 -21.45
CA GLU A 74 25.58 12.92 -20.40
C GLU A 74 24.69 14.15 -20.13
N LEU A 75 24.43 14.39 -18.84
CA LEU A 75 23.71 15.53 -18.30
C LEU A 75 24.68 16.59 -17.82
N ASP A 76 24.38 17.85 -18.15
CA ASP A 76 25.00 19.00 -17.48
C ASP A 76 24.43 19.14 -16.07
N TYR A 77 25.09 18.47 -15.12
CA TYR A 77 24.70 18.50 -13.72
C TYR A 77 24.70 19.92 -13.14
N GLU A 78 25.66 20.78 -13.50
CA GLU A 78 25.73 22.14 -12.95
C GLU A 78 24.55 23.01 -13.40
N GLN A 79 24.18 22.91 -14.67
CA GLN A 79 23.03 23.63 -15.20
C GLN A 79 21.73 23.14 -14.56
N ILE A 80 21.54 21.83 -14.43
CA ILE A 80 20.33 21.26 -13.83
C ILE A 80 20.28 21.59 -12.35
N GLN A 81 21.39 21.50 -11.62
CA GLN A 81 21.45 21.83 -10.19
C GLN A 81 20.97 23.25 -9.91
N LYS A 82 21.32 24.24 -10.75
CA LYS A 82 20.82 25.62 -10.64
C LYS A 82 19.29 25.70 -10.77
N VAL A 83 18.68 24.87 -11.62
CA VAL A 83 17.22 24.78 -11.74
C VAL A 83 16.62 24.10 -10.51
N LEU A 84 17.22 23.01 -10.03
CA LEU A 84 16.71 22.26 -8.87
C LEU A 84 16.78 23.06 -7.56
N GLN A 85 17.67 24.05 -7.46
CA GLN A 85 17.79 24.97 -6.32
C GLN A 85 16.63 26.00 -6.24
N ASP A 86 15.88 26.21 -7.32
CA ASP A 86 14.76 27.14 -7.30
C ASP A 86 13.62 26.60 -6.41
N PRO A 87 13.19 27.37 -5.38
CA PRO A 87 12.14 26.95 -4.45
C PRO A 87 10.80 26.61 -5.11
N VAL A 88 10.55 27.07 -6.35
CA VAL A 88 9.35 26.72 -7.13
C VAL A 88 9.20 25.21 -7.33
N TYR A 89 10.30 24.47 -7.43
CA TYR A 89 10.30 23.02 -7.67
C TYR A 89 10.23 22.20 -6.37
N LYS A 90 10.38 22.83 -5.19
CA LYS A 90 10.27 22.18 -3.88
C LYS A 90 11.16 20.94 -3.72
N ILE A 91 12.41 21.02 -4.16
CA ILE A 91 13.40 19.93 -4.02
C ILE A 91 14.24 20.20 -2.77
N ALA A 92 14.38 19.19 -1.92
CA ALA A 92 15.16 19.27 -0.69
C ALA A 92 16.63 18.84 -0.91
N TYR A 93 16.83 17.74 -1.65
CA TYR A 93 18.16 17.17 -1.90
C TYR A 93 18.25 16.65 -3.33
N ASN A 94 19.47 16.65 -3.88
CA ASN A 94 19.79 16.02 -5.15
C ASN A 94 21.21 15.45 -5.15
N SER A 95 21.46 14.42 -5.96
CA SER A 95 22.75 13.74 -6.08
C SER A 95 22.95 13.31 -7.55
N PRO A 96 24.11 13.58 -8.15
CA PRO A 96 24.45 13.08 -9.47
C PRO A 96 24.75 11.58 -9.41
N GLN A 97 24.36 10.86 -10.46
CA GLN A 97 24.56 9.42 -10.59
C GLN A 97 25.27 9.12 -11.90
N GLN A 98 26.28 8.25 -11.83
CA GLN A 98 26.97 7.73 -13.00
C GLN A 98 26.76 6.21 -13.03
N ASN A 99 26.25 5.69 -14.14
CA ASN A 99 25.89 4.28 -14.26
C ASN A 99 26.55 3.66 -15.48
N ILE A 100 27.17 2.49 -15.31
CA ILE A 100 27.66 1.67 -16.43
C ILE A 100 27.42 0.19 -16.15
N GLN A 101 27.17 -0.59 -17.19
CA GLN A 101 27.17 -2.05 -17.08
C GLN A 101 28.61 -2.54 -17.23
N ALA A 102 29.03 -3.40 -16.32
CA ALA A 102 30.35 -4.00 -16.31
C ALA A 102 30.27 -5.47 -15.94
N LEU A 103 31.36 -6.18 -16.16
CA LEU A 103 31.56 -7.54 -15.72
C LEU A 103 32.45 -7.54 -14.47
N CYS A 104 32.20 -8.46 -13.56
CA CYS A 104 32.99 -8.62 -12.36
C CYS A 104 33.33 -10.09 -12.13
N ASN A 105 34.61 -10.37 -11.83
CA ASN A 105 35.03 -11.69 -11.39
C ASN A 105 36.06 -11.62 -10.27
N THR A 106 36.23 -12.75 -9.58
CA THR A 106 37.25 -12.90 -8.55
C THR A 106 38.59 -13.20 -9.21
N SER A 107 39.66 -12.55 -8.73
CA SER A 107 41.02 -12.69 -9.27
C SER A 107 41.54 -14.13 -9.36
N GLU A 108 41.02 -15.03 -8.52
CA GLU A 108 41.46 -16.41 -8.37
C GLU A 108 40.53 -17.44 -9.04
N SER A 109 39.34 -17.03 -9.49
CA SER A 109 38.29 -17.96 -9.95
C SER A 109 38.17 -17.98 -11.47
N GLN A 110 38.11 -19.19 -12.05
CA GLN A 110 37.76 -19.43 -13.46
C GLN A 110 36.24 -19.38 -13.72
N ASN A 111 35.44 -18.96 -12.72
CA ASN A 111 34.00 -18.85 -12.87
C ASN A 111 33.62 -17.81 -13.94
N MET A 112 32.45 -18.00 -14.55
CA MET A 112 31.87 -17.06 -15.49
C MET A 112 31.73 -15.69 -14.82
N PRO A 113 32.17 -14.59 -15.49
CA PRO A 113 32.03 -13.26 -14.92
C PRO A 113 30.56 -12.89 -14.70
N CYS A 114 30.26 -12.26 -13.57
CA CYS A 114 28.93 -11.76 -13.25
C CYS A 114 28.72 -10.40 -13.94
N VAL A 115 27.54 -10.21 -14.53
CA VAL A 115 27.12 -8.89 -15.03
C VAL A 115 26.67 -8.04 -13.85
N ILE A 116 27.21 -6.84 -13.74
CA ILE A 116 26.89 -5.89 -12.68
C ILE A 116 26.58 -4.51 -13.28
N GLN A 117 25.77 -3.74 -12.57
CA GLN A 117 25.59 -2.32 -12.79
C GLN A 117 26.42 -1.56 -11.75
N LEU A 118 27.53 -0.98 -12.23
CA LEU A 118 28.40 -0.14 -11.42
C LEU A 118 27.81 1.28 -11.35
N ARG A 119 27.62 1.76 -10.12
CA ARG A 119 27.07 3.09 -9.83
C ARG A 119 28.13 3.96 -9.12
N GLY A 120 28.55 5.03 -9.77
CA GLY A 120 29.33 6.10 -9.17
C GLY A 120 28.41 7.07 -8.44
N ILE A 121 28.56 7.17 -7.12
CA ILE A 121 27.74 8.01 -6.25
C ILE A 121 28.58 9.01 -5.46
N ASP A 122 27.96 10.11 -5.06
CA ASP A 122 28.53 11.06 -4.10
C ASP A 122 28.27 10.55 -2.66
N PRO A 123 29.30 10.15 -1.90
CA PRO A 123 29.12 9.59 -0.55
C PRO A 123 28.44 10.53 0.45
N TYR A 124 28.52 11.85 0.24
CA TYR A 124 27.96 12.85 1.15
C TYR A 124 26.51 13.20 0.81
N LEU A 125 26.15 13.24 -0.47
CA LEU A 125 24.79 13.60 -0.91
C LEU A 125 23.83 12.39 -0.91
N GLU A 126 24.33 11.20 -1.23
CA GLU A 126 23.50 9.99 -1.37
C GLU A 126 22.68 9.63 -0.12
N PRO A 127 23.23 9.69 1.12
CA PRO A 127 22.50 9.32 2.33
C PRO A 127 21.23 10.15 2.57
N HIS A 128 21.14 11.37 2.02
CA HIS A 128 19.95 12.22 2.15
C HIS A 128 18.80 11.77 1.24
N LEU A 129 19.12 11.06 0.16
CA LEU A 129 18.17 10.54 -0.81
C LEU A 129 17.72 9.12 -0.45
N ILE A 130 18.70 8.24 -0.20
CA ILE A 130 18.50 6.80 -0.02
C ILE A 130 19.26 6.36 1.26
N PRO A 131 18.63 5.63 2.19
CA PRO A 131 19.26 5.21 3.44
C PRO A 131 20.21 4.01 3.27
N ILE A 132 21.05 4.02 2.24
CA ILE A 132 21.96 2.91 1.88
C ILE A 132 22.91 2.53 3.03
N GLN A 133 23.35 3.49 3.83
CA GLN A 133 24.23 3.25 5.00
C GLN A 133 23.61 2.26 6.01
N THR A 134 22.29 2.31 6.17
CA THR A 134 21.56 1.42 7.10
C THR A 134 21.43 -0.01 6.58
N MET A 135 21.72 -0.23 5.29
CA MET A 135 21.64 -1.53 4.64
C MET A 135 22.98 -2.27 4.64
N ILE A 136 24.07 -1.60 5.02
CA ILE A 136 25.41 -2.17 5.05
C ILE A 136 25.54 -3.12 6.25
N LEU A 137 26.17 -4.28 6.02
CA LEU A 137 26.40 -5.30 7.02
C LEU A 137 27.73 -5.04 7.78
N PRO A 138 27.76 -5.25 9.11
CA PRO A 138 26.63 -5.58 9.98
C PRO A 138 25.74 -4.36 10.27
N LYS A 139 24.42 -4.54 10.27
CA LYS A 139 23.41 -3.44 10.43
C LYS A 139 23.45 -2.72 11.78
N ASN A 140 24.17 -3.26 12.77
CA ASN A 140 24.25 -2.72 14.14
C ASN A 140 25.41 -1.74 14.35
N GLN A 141 26.06 -1.29 13.28
CA GLN A 141 27.21 -0.38 13.33
C GLN A 141 26.97 0.84 12.45
N ASP A 142 27.56 1.97 12.83
CA ASP A 142 27.52 3.18 12.03
C ASP A 142 28.49 3.04 10.84
N HIS A 143 27.92 3.03 9.64
CA HIS A 143 28.67 2.96 8.39
C HIS A 143 28.72 4.33 7.72
N PHE A 144 29.93 4.78 7.39
CA PHE A 144 30.16 6.04 6.70
C PHE A 144 30.56 5.74 5.25
N LEU A 145 29.76 6.18 4.27
CA LEU A 145 30.01 5.89 2.86
C LEU A 145 31.35 6.45 2.40
N GLU A 146 31.74 7.63 2.88
CA GLU A 146 33.00 8.29 2.51
C GLU A 146 34.24 7.49 2.92
N LYS A 147 34.12 6.61 3.92
CA LYS A 147 35.21 5.70 4.33
C LYS A 147 35.21 4.39 3.54
N LEU A 148 34.04 3.94 3.10
CA LEU A 148 33.87 2.70 2.36
C LEU A 148 34.06 2.91 0.85
N LEU A 149 33.79 4.09 0.35
CA LEU A 149 33.92 4.46 -1.06
C LEU A 149 35.11 5.39 -1.23
N TYR A 150 36.30 4.90 -0.90
CA TYR A 150 37.54 5.65 -1.09
C TYR A 150 38.43 5.00 -2.15
N LYS A 151 38.82 5.77 -3.17
CA LYS A 151 39.61 5.29 -4.32
C LYS A 151 38.92 4.07 -4.97
N ASN A 152 39.65 2.96 -5.17
CA ASN A 152 39.16 1.74 -5.82
C ASN A 152 38.36 0.81 -4.89
N GLN A 153 37.83 1.34 -3.79
CA GLN A 153 36.95 0.59 -2.91
C GLN A 153 35.50 0.64 -3.39
N VAL A 154 34.83 -0.49 -3.28
CA VAL A 154 33.44 -0.66 -3.70
C VAL A 154 32.61 -1.36 -2.62
N ILE A 155 31.31 -1.05 -2.61
CA ILE A 155 30.33 -1.75 -1.80
C ILE A 155 29.49 -2.61 -2.74
N ILE A 156 29.38 -3.90 -2.43
CA ILE A 156 28.66 -4.89 -3.26
C ILE A 156 27.43 -5.42 -2.52
N GLY A 157 26.46 -5.96 -3.26
CA GLY A 157 25.33 -6.63 -2.64
C GLY A 157 25.68 -8.00 -2.06
N LYS A 158 24.94 -8.43 -1.03
CA LYS A 158 25.15 -9.70 -0.33
C LYS A 158 25.07 -10.90 -1.26
N GLN A 159 24.11 -10.94 -2.17
CA GLN A 159 23.92 -12.07 -3.07
C GLN A 159 25.04 -12.15 -4.11
N LEU A 160 25.53 -11.00 -4.61
CA LEU A 160 26.72 -10.94 -5.46
C LEU A 160 27.97 -11.43 -4.71
N ALA A 161 28.14 -11.01 -3.45
CA ALA A 161 29.26 -11.47 -2.61
C ALA A 161 29.26 -13.00 -2.43
N LEU A 162 28.08 -13.58 -2.20
CA LEU A 162 27.90 -15.03 -2.09
C LEU A 162 28.20 -15.76 -3.40
N GLN A 163 27.73 -15.25 -4.54
CA GLN A 163 28.00 -15.84 -5.86
C GLN A 163 29.50 -15.82 -6.20
N LEU A 164 30.17 -14.70 -5.92
CA LEU A 164 31.61 -14.53 -6.17
C LEU A 164 32.49 -15.16 -5.08
N HIS A 165 31.88 -15.67 -3.99
CA HIS A 165 32.57 -16.25 -2.82
C HIS A 165 33.58 -15.28 -2.19
N VAL A 166 33.19 -14.00 -2.07
CA VAL A 166 34.05 -12.92 -1.55
C VAL A 166 33.51 -12.32 -0.25
N SER A 167 34.41 -11.69 0.49
CA SER A 167 34.11 -10.99 1.74
C SER A 167 34.72 -9.58 1.74
N THR A 168 34.43 -8.79 2.76
CA THR A 168 35.06 -7.47 2.95
C THR A 168 36.58 -7.63 3.02
N GLY A 169 37.31 -6.91 2.17
CA GLY A 169 38.76 -6.98 1.97
C GLY A 169 39.18 -7.77 0.73
N SER A 170 38.28 -8.53 0.09
CA SER A 170 38.60 -9.28 -1.13
C SER A 170 38.82 -8.35 -2.33
N GLN A 171 39.68 -8.80 -3.26
CA GLN A 171 39.96 -8.09 -4.51
C GLN A 171 39.20 -8.71 -5.68
N LEU A 172 38.50 -7.86 -6.42
CA LEU A 172 37.76 -8.22 -7.63
C LEU A 172 38.40 -7.53 -8.84
N ASN A 173 38.24 -8.12 -10.01
CA ASN A 173 38.56 -7.46 -11.27
C ASN A 173 37.26 -6.99 -11.92
N LEU A 174 37.20 -5.68 -12.13
CA LEU A 174 36.18 -5.02 -12.94
C LEU A 174 36.62 -5.10 -14.40
N ILE A 175 35.81 -5.74 -15.24
CA ILE A 175 36.04 -5.87 -16.67
C ILE A 175 34.97 -5.03 -17.36
N TYR A 176 35.38 -4.07 -18.18
CA TYR A 176 34.46 -3.15 -18.84
C TYR A 176 34.94 -2.85 -20.26
N THR A 177 34.06 -2.27 -21.06
CA THR A 177 34.42 -1.74 -22.37
C THR A 177 34.08 -0.26 -22.43
N GLN A 178 34.95 0.53 -23.05
CA GLN A 178 34.74 1.96 -23.26
C GLN A 178 33.90 2.20 -24.54
N ASP A 179 33.88 1.22 -25.45
CA ASP A 179 33.33 1.37 -26.80
C ASP A 179 31.88 0.85 -26.90
N GLU A 180 30.94 1.70 -27.28
CA GLU A 180 29.53 1.30 -27.48
C GLU A 180 29.32 0.59 -28.83
N ASN A 181 30.25 0.76 -29.77
CA ASN A 181 30.18 0.17 -31.10
C ASN A 181 30.82 -1.24 -31.13
N ILE A 182 30.03 -2.26 -30.80
CA ILE A 182 30.40 -3.69 -30.72
C ILE A 182 30.81 -4.31 -32.10
N SER A 183 30.99 -3.50 -33.14
CA SER A 183 30.89 -3.95 -34.52
C SER A 183 32.12 -4.66 -35.10
N ARG A 184 33.30 -4.73 -34.45
CA ARG A 184 34.37 -5.62 -34.97
C ARG A 184 35.57 -6.02 -34.11
N ASN A 185 35.82 -5.44 -32.95
CA ASN A 185 36.76 -5.95 -31.92
C ASN A 185 36.52 -5.11 -30.67
N VAL A 186 36.01 -5.72 -29.60
CA VAL A 186 35.76 -5.03 -28.33
C VAL A 186 36.97 -5.28 -27.44
N ASP A 187 37.78 -4.25 -27.23
CA ASP A 187 38.81 -4.29 -26.21
C ASP A 187 38.14 -4.14 -24.84
N PHE A 188 38.56 -5.02 -23.92
CA PHE A 188 38.08 -5.02 -22.54
C PHE A 188 39.20 -4.56 -21.63
N ASP A 189 38.95 -3.45 -20.95
CA ASP A 189 39.83 -2.97 -19.90
C ASP A 189 39.54 -3.71 -18.59
N GLN A 190 40.58 -3.84 -17.78
CA GLN A 190 40.48 -4.46 -16.46
C GLN A 190 41.00 -3.52 -15.38
N GLN A 191 40.23 -3.36 -14.32
CA GLN A 191 40.63 -2.58 -13.16
C GLN A 191 40.40 -3.36 -11.86
N LYS A 192 41.37 -3.30 -10.96
CA LYS A 192 41.30 -3.95 -9.66
C LYS A 192 40.51 -3.10 -8.67
N ILE A 193 39.46 -3.67 -8.11
CA ILE A 193 38.64 -3.06 -7.06
C ILE A 193 38.70 -3.88 -5.78
N ILE A 194 38.47 -3.24 -4.63
CA ILE A 194 38.50 -3.88 -3.32
C ILE A 194 37.13 -3.76 -2.68
N VAL A 195 36.59 -4.87 -2.19
CA VAL A 195 35.30 -4.88 -1.49
C VAL A 195 35.50 -4.27 -0.09
N SER A 196 34.96 -3.09 0.17
CA SER A 196 35.05 -2.43 1.48
C SER A 196 33.81 -2.70 2.35
N GLY A 197 32.67 -2.95 1.73
CA GLY A 197 31.41 -3.20 2.42
C GLY A 197 30.49 -4.12 1.62
N ILE A 198 29.54 -4.73 2.33
CA ILE A 198 28.51 -5.56 1.73
C ILE A 198 27.15 -5.01 2.20
N PHE A 199 26.27 -4.67 1.26
CA PHE A 199 24.90 -4.23 1.58
C PHE A 199 23.89 -5.36 1.38
N GLU A 200 22.81 -5.31 2.14
CA GLU A 200 21.68 -6.23 2.00
C GLU A 200 20.38 -5.42 1.98
N THR A 201 19.82 -5.26 0.78
CA THR A 201 18.51 -4.65 0.60
C THR A 201 17.41 -5.67 0.88
N GLY A 202 17.66 -6.98 0.79
CA GLY A 202 16.63 -8.01 0.90
C GLY A 202 15.76 -8.14 -0.36
N ILE A 203 16.23 -7.60 -1.48
CA ILE A 203 15.72 -7.92 -2.81
C ILE A 203 16.86 -8.59 -3.58
N ASP A 204 16.75 -9.90 -3.81
CA ASP A 204 17.82 -10.71 -4.40
C ASP A 204 18.32 -10.14 -5.75
N ASP A 205 17.40 -9.69 -6.60
CA ASP A 205 17.74 -9.08 -7.90
C ASP A 205 18.58 -7.81 -7.74
N PHE A 206 18.34 -7.04 -6.67
CA PHE A 206 19.11 -5.82 -6.40
C PHE A 206 20.47 -6.17 -5.77
N ASP A 207 20.48 -7.08 -4.80
CA ASP A 207 21.68 -7.53 -4.09
C ASP A 207 22.63 -8.37 -4.98
N THR A 208 22.17 -8.81 -6.15
CA THR A 208 22.98 -9.53 -7.16
C THR A 208 23.60 -8.58 -8.19
N ASN A 209 22.88 -7.54 -8.62
CA ASN A 209 23.26 -6.79 -9.81
C ASN A 209 23.97 -5.46 -9.52
N PHE A 210 23.82 -4.86 -8.32
CA PHE A 210 24.33 -3.51 -8.06
C PHE A 210 25.66 -3.49 -7.32
N VAL A 211 26.57 -2.63 -7.77
CA VAL A 211 27.84 -2.30 -7.11
C VAL A 211 27.98 -0.79 -7.03
N TYR A 212 28.35 -0.28 -5.87
CA TYR A 212 28.55 1.15 -5.62
C TYR A 212 30.02 1.49 -5.52
N CYS A 213 30.46 2.54 -6.19
CA CYS A 213 31.78 3.12 -6.10
C CYS A 213 31.70 4.65 -5.87
N SER A 214 32.82 5.27 -5.51
CA SER A 214 32.86 6.74 -5.45
C SER A 214 32.78 7.34 -6.84
N ARG A 215 32.13 8.50 -6.94
CA ARG A 215 32.10 9.32 -8.15
C ARG A 215 33.51 9.65 -8.66
N ASP A 216 34.44 9.93 -7.76
CA ASP A 216 35.84 10.24 -8.10
C ASP A 216 36.51 9.06 -8.80
N PHE A 217 36.35 7.85 -8.26
CA PHE A 217 36.85 6.63 -8.89
C PHE A 217 36.18 6.37 -10.22
N PHE A 218 34.86 6.51 -10.31
CA PHE A 218 34.12 6.32 -11.56
C PHE A 218 34.65 7.25 -12.64
N THR A 219 34.79 8.55 -12.35
CA THR A 219 35.24 9.55 -13.33
C THR A 219 36.71 9.33 -13.74
N GLN A 220 37.56 8.84 -12.84
CA GLN A 220 38.94 8.49 -13.16
C GLN A 220 39.05 7.26 -14.07
N THR A 221 38.17 6.26 -13.87
CA THR A 221 38.13 5.04 -14.67
C THR A 221 37.45 5.25 -16.02
N PHE A 222 36.37 6.02 -16.03
CA PHE A 222 35.49 6.24 -17.18
C PHE A 222 35.47 7.73 -17.53
N SER A 223 36.61 8.25 -18.01
CA SER A 223 36.78 9.69 -18.33
C SER A 223 35.76 10.22 -19.32
N ASP A 224 35.29 9.35 -20.21
CA ASP A 224 34.42 9.72 -21.32
C ASP A 224 32.93 9.62 -20.95
N ARG A 225 32.63 9.31 -19.68
CA ARG A 225 31.25 9.17 -19.17
C ARG A 225 30.98 10.08 -17.99
N GLY A 226 30.20 11.14 -18.24
CA GLY A 226 29.73 12.03 -17.20
C GLY A 226 28.48 11.52 -16.45
N VAL A 227 27.75 12.46 -15.87
CA VAL A 227 26.54 12.20 -15.10
C VAL A 227 25.43 11.76 -16.05
N THR A 228 24.85 10.58 -15.88
CA THR A 228 23.77 10.09 -16.74
C THR A 228 22.39 10.28 -16.12
N GLN A 229 22.34 10.32 -14.79
CA GLN A 229 21.10 10.50 -14.03
C GLN A 229 21.30 11.45 -12.86
N ILE A 230 20.24 12.13 -12.46
CA ILE A 230 20.22 12.95 -11.24
C ILE A 230 19.06 12.46 -10.38
N TYR A 231 19.39 12.04 -9.17
CA TYR A 231 18.40 11.65 -8.18
C TYR A 231 18.02 12.87 -7.36
N ALA A 232 16.72 13.02 -7.08
CA ALA A 232 16.20 14.13 -6.30
C ALA A 232 15.13 13.66 -5.32
N LYS A 233 15.02 14.39 -4.21
CA LYS A 233 14.00 14.20 -3.17
C LYS A 233 13.27 15.51 -2.95
N GLY A 234 11.94 15.44 -3.02
CA GLY A 234 11.07 16.58 -2.75
C GLY A 234 11.06 16.94 -1.26
N ILE A 235 10.67 18.18 -0.95
CA ILE A 235 10.33 18.59 0.42
C ILE A 235 9.16 17.72 0.91
N GLU A 236 9.10 17.47 2.22
CA GLU A 236 8.00 16.72 2.83
C GLU A 236 6.63 17.28 2.41
N HIS A 237 5.65 16.38 2.21
CA HIS A 237 4.28 16.71 1.78
C HIS A 237 4.15 17.39 0.41
N SER A 238 5.23 17.44 -0.39
CA SER A 238 5.15 17.94 -1.75
C SER A 238 4.46 16.95 -2.70
N ASN A 239 3.72 17.48 -3.68
CA ASN A 239 3.06 16.65 -4.68
C ASN A 239 4.08 16.20 -5.74
N GLU A 240 4.57 14.97 -5.60
CA GLU A 240 5.53 14.33 -6.51
C GLU A 240 5.13 14.46 -7.99
N LYS A 241 3.85 14.24 -8.33
CA LYS A 241 3.37 14.34 -9.72
C LYS A 241 3.49 15.76 -10.28
N GLU A 242 3.23 16.76 -9.44
CA GLU A 242 3.34 18.16 -9.81
C GLU A 242 4.80 18.58 -10.03
N ILE A 243 5.70 18.13 -9.14
CA ILE A 243 7.15 18.38 -9.27
C ILE A 243 7.67 17.78 -10.57
N ILE A 244 7.39 16.49 -10.81
CA ILE A 244 7.83 15.79 -12.02
C ILE A 244 7.38 16.52 -13.28
N LYS A 245 6.10 16.92 -13.34
CA LYS A 245 5.56 17.64 -14.49
C LYS A 245 6.26 18.99 -14.70
N LYS A 246 6.43 19.80 -13.66
CA LYS A 246 7.12 21.09 -13.75
C LYS A 246 8.58 20.97 -14.18
N LEU A 247 9.29 19.96 -13.68
CA LEU A 247 10.67 19.70 -14.06
C LEU A 247 10.77 19.21 -15.50
N GLN A 248 9.89 18.30 -15.93
CA GLN A 248 9.83 17.82 -17.30
C GLN A 248 9.55 18.96 -18.29
N ASP A 249 8.61 19.85 -17.95
CA ASP A 249 8.27 21.03 -18.76
C ASP A 249 9.42 22.04 -18.85
N ARG A 250 10.25 22.16 -17.80
CA ARG A 250 11.38 23.10 -17.74
C ARG A 250 12.65 22.58 -18.41
N LEU A 251 12.99 21.32 -18.13
CA LEU A 251 14.26 20.71 -18.52
C LEU A 251 14.17 20.10 -19.93
N HIS A 252 12.97 19.76 -20.40
CA HIS A 252 12.76 18.99 -21.64
C HIS A 252 13.51 17.65 -21.65
N ILE A 253 13.74 17.09 -20.47
CA ILE A 253 14.43 15.81 -20.21
C ILE A 253 13.43 14.86 -19.55
N ASN A 254 13.65 13.55 -19.64
CA ASN A 254 12.81 12.59 -18.96
C ASN A 254 12.94 12.74 -17.44
N VAL A 255 11.82 13.09 -16.80
CA VAL A 255 11.71 13.13 -15.34
C VAL A 255 10.62 12.16 -14.94
N TYR A 256 10.92 11.24 -14.03
CA TYR A 256 9.97 10.25 -13.57
C TYR A 256 10.23 9.81 -12.13
N SER A 257 9.23 9.15 -11.56
CA SER A 257 9.33 8.50 -10.25
C SER A 257 9.76 7.05 -10.43
N TRP A 258 10.32 6.45 -9.37
CA TRP A 258 10.53 4.99 -9.31
C TRP A 258 9.27 4.18 -9.66
N LYS A 259 8.07 4.76 -9.43
CA LYS A 259 6.78 4.16 -9.82
C LYS A 259 6.69 3.85 -11.31
N LYS A 260 7.37 4.62 -12.16
CA LYS A 260 7.40 4.41 -13.62
C LYS A 260 8.32 3.25 -14.00
N LEU A 261 9.43 3.06 -13.26
CA LEU A 261 10.34 1.93 -13.46
C LEU A 261 9.65 0.60 -13.12
N TYR A 262 8.81 0.61 -12.09
CA TYR A 262 8.06 -0.57 -11.63
C TYR A 262 6.56 -0.44 -11.91
N SER A 263 6.20 -0.04 -13.14
CA SER A 263 4.81 0.18 -13.52
C SER A 263 3.94 -1.08 -13.35
N SER A 264 4.48 -2.28 -13.57
CA SER A 264 3.75 -3.54 -13.36
C SER A 264 3.38 -3.75 -11.89
N LEU A 265 4.29 -3.45 -10.96
CA LEU A 265 4.04 -3.54 -9.52
C LEU A 265 2.98 -2.51 -9.10
N VAL A 266 3.14 -1.26 -9.54
CA VAL A 266 2.18 -0.19 -9.25
C VAL A 266 0.81 -0.51 -9.83
N SER A 267 0.75 -1.04 -11.07
CA SER A 267 -0.50 -1.45 -11.71
C SER A 267 -1.15 -2.62 -10.98
N ALA A 268 -0.37 -3.56 -10.44
CA ALA A 268 -0.91 -4.64 -9.61
C ALA A 268 -1.54 -4.11 -8.30
N LEU A 269 -0.87 -3.17 -7.63
CA LEU A 269 -1.41 -2.49 -6.44
C LEU A 269 -2.67 -1.66 -6.77
N GLU A 270 -2.73 -1.05 -7.96
CA GLU A 270 -3.94 -0.35 -8.43
C GLU A 270 -5.07 -1.33 -8.77
N LEU A 271 -4.77 -2.45 -9.44
CA LEU A 271 -5.74 -3.52 -9.75
C LEU A 271 -6.35 -4.09 -8.46
N GLU A 272 -5.54 -4.25 -7.41
CA GLU A 272 -6.00 -4.67 -6.10
C GLU A 272 -7.06 -3.74 -5.52
N LYS A 273 -6.94 -2.41 -5.70
CA LYS A 273 -7.95 -1.44 -5.28
C LYS A 273 -9.28 -1.64 -6.02
N TYR A 274 -9.25 -1.97 -7.31
CA TYR A 274 -10.47 -2.32 -8.05
C TYR A 274 -11.08 -3.65 -7.58
N ALA A 275 -10.26 -4.64 -7.24
CA ALA A 275 -10.73 -5.89 -6.66
C ALA A 275 -11.43 -5.66 -5.30
N MET A 276 -10.89 -4.79 -4.45
CA MET A 276 -11.53 -4.37 -3.20
C MET A 276 -12.90 -3.72 -3.44
N PHE A 277 -13.04 -2.90 -4.50
CA PHE A 277 -14.34 -2.33 -4.87
C PHE A 277 -15.38 -3.41 -5.24
N LEU A 278 -14.99 -4.45 -5.97
CA LEU A 278 -15.87 -5.57 -6.31
C LEU A 278 -16.28 -6.38 -5.07
N ILE A 279 -15.34 -6.65 -4.16
CA ILE A 279 -15.63 -7.33 -2.89
C ILE A 279 -16.60 -6.49 -2.05
N LEU A 280 -16.35 -5.19 -1.95
CA LEU A 280 -17.25 -4.25 -1.28
C LEU A 280 -18.65 -4.38 -1.88
N LEU A 281 -18.81 -4.28 -3.21
CA LEU A 281 -20.09 -4.40 -3.90
C LEU A 281 -20.84 -5.70 -3.55
N LEU A 282 -20.14 -6.83 -3.51
CA LEU A 282 -20.74 -8.12 -3.14
C LEU A 282 -21.24 -8.10 -1.68
N ILE A 283 -20.47 -7.51 -0.77
CA ILE A 283 -20.86 -7.34 0.63
C ILE A 283 -22.09 -6.44 0.74
N ILE A 284 -22.17 -5.35 -0.04
CA ILE A 284 -23.36 -4.49 -0.11
C ILE A 284 -24.60 -5.30 -0.51
N LEU A 285 -24.46 -6.14 -1.54
CA LEU A 285 -25.56 -6.96 -2.05
C LEU A 285 -26.04 -7.96 -0.98
N VAL A 286 -25.12 -8.70 -0.35
CA VAL A 286 -25.46 -9.68 0.69
C VAL A 286 -26.05 -8.99 1.92
N ALA A 287 -25.45 -7.89 2.39
CA ALA A 287 -25.92 -7.15 3.56
C ALA A 287 -27.31 -6.54 3.34
N SER A 288 -27.54 -5.92 2.19
CA SER A 288 -28.85 -5.35 1.84
C SER A 288 -29.94 -6.43 1.74
N SER A 289 -29.65 -7.57 1.10
CA SER A 289 -30.58 -8.70 1.00
C SER A 289 -30.99 -9.25 2.38
N ASN A 290 -30.03 -9.37 3.29
CA ASN A 290 -30.28 -9.82 4.67
C ASN A 290 -31.21 -8.85 5.42
N ILE A 291 -31.01 -7.54 5.27
CA ILE A 291 -31.82 -6.51 5.92
C ILE A 291 -33.23 -6.47 5.34
N ILE A 292 -33.36 -6.56 4.01
CA ILE A 292 -34.65 -6.61 3.32
C ILE A 292 -35.46 -7.82 3.80
N SER A 293 -34.82 -8.99 3.86
CA SER A 293 -35.46 -10.24 4.29
C SER A 293 -35.93 -10.17 5.75
N LEU A 294 -35.09 -9.65 6.64
CA LEU A 294 -35.42 -9.46 8.05
C LEU A 294 -36.63 -8.52 8.22
N LEU A 295 -36.58 -7.34 7.60
CA LEU A 295 -37.65 -6.34 7.72
C LEU A 295 -38.96 -6.82 7.11
N PHE A 296 -38.91 -7.43 5.92
CA PHE A 296 -40.09 -7.96 5.27
C PHE A 296 -40.80 -8.98 6.16
N MET A 297 -40.04 -9.95 6.70
CA MET A 297 -40.58 -10.95 7.61
C MET A 297 -41.12 -10.33 8.91
N HIS A 298 -40.41 -9.37 9.49
CA HIS A 298 -40.84 -8.73 10.73
C HIS A 298 -42.14 -7.93 10.54
N ILE A 299 -42.28 -7.25 9.40
CA ILE A 299 -43.51 -6.55 9.02
C ILE A 299 -44.66 -7.54 8.81
N THR A 300 -44.43 -8.67 8.12
CA THR A 300 -45.50 -9.64 7.86
C THR A 300 -46.02 -10.31 9.12
N GLN A 301 -45.14 -10.69 10.04
CA GLN A 301 -45.52 -11.29 11.32
C GLN A 301 -46.22 -10.30 12.27
N LYS A 302 -45.89 -9.02 12.16
CA LYS A 302 -46.48 -7.95 12.99
C LYS A 302 -47.63 -7.21 12.31
N ARG A 303 -48.23 -7.77 11.24
CA ARG A 303 -49.35 -7.16 10.51
C ARG A 303 -50.54 -6.77 11.39
N LYS A 304 -50.93 -7.63 12.34
CA LYS A 304 -52.05 -7.36 13.26
C LYS A 304 -51.73 -6.20 14.21
N ASP A 305 -50.54 -6.20 14.80
CA ASP A 305 -50.07 -5.11 15.68
C ASP A 305 -49.96 -3.77 14.93
N ILE A 306 -49.48 -3.80 13.68
CA ILE A 306 -49.45 -2.62 12.80
C ILE A 306 -50.86 -2.11 12.52
N ALA A 307 -51.82 -3.00 12.22
CA ALA A 307 -53.21 -2.62 11.98
C ALA A 307 -53.82 -1.94 13.21
N LEU A 308 -53.59 -2.47 14.41
CA LEU A 308 -54.06 -1.88 15.66
C LEU A 308 -53.48 -0.47 15.91
N LEU A 309 -52.19 -0.29 15.69
CA LEU A 309 -51.53 1.02 15.83
C LEU A 309 -52.11 2.06 14.88
N LEU A 310 -52.42 1.68 13.64
CA LEU A 310 -53.04 2.56 12.67
C LEU A 310 -54.49 2.90 13.04
N THR A 311 -55.26 1.94 13.59
CA THR A 311 -56.62 2.21 14.08
C THR A 311 -56.65 3.14 15.29
N PHE A 312 -55.60 3.15 16.12
CA PHE A 312 -55.43 4.12 17.19
C PHE A 312 -54.96 5.51 16.71
N GLY A 313 -54.88 5.74 15.39
CA GLY A 313 -54.56 7.05 14.81
C GLY A 313 -53.07 7.31 14.59
N LEU A 314 -52.21 6.31 14.71
CA LEU A 314 -50.78 6.49 14.40
C LEU A 314 -50.60 6.65 12.87
N PRO A 315 -49.93 7.70 12.37
CA PRO A 315 -49.67 7.84 10.94
C PRO A 315 -48.69 6.78 10.44
N LEU A 316 -48.87 6.35 9.20
CA LEU A 316 -48.05 5.33 8.53
C LEU A 316 -46.57 5.72 8.44
N SER A 317 -46.25 7.02 8.38
CA SER A 317 -44.88 7.53 8.46
C SER A 317 -44.19 7.18 9.79
N LYS A 318 -44.89 7.27 10.91
CA LYS A 318 -44.35 6.90 12.23
C LYS A 318 -44.14 5.39 12.34
N VAL A 319 -45.04 4.58 11.77
CA VAL A 319 -44.82 3.12 11.68
C VAL A 319 -43.55 2.82 10.89
N LYS A 320 -43.35 3.46 9.73
CA LYS A 320 -42.12 3.27 8.94
C LYS A 320 -40.85 3.62 9.73
N ILE A 321 -40.87 4.73 10.48
CA ILE A 321 -39.74 5.16 11.33
C ILE A 321 -39.40 4.08 12.37
N ILE A 322 -40.37 3.44 13.01
CA ILE A 322 -40.11 2.38 14.01
C ILE A 322 -39.31 1.22 13.39
N PHE A 323 -39.77 0.69 12.26
CA PHE A 323 -39.08 -0.43 11.60
C PHE A 323 -37.73 0.00 10.99
N MET A 324 -37.59 1.24 10.56
CA MET A 324 -36.34 1.81 10.10
C MET A 324 -35.31 1.95 11.24
N THR A 325 -35.74 2.41 12.42
CA THR A 325 -34.88 2.46 13.61
C THR A 325 -34.49 1.07 14.07
N LEU A 326 -35.36 0.08 13.89
CA LEU A 326 -35.07 -1.31 14.19
C LEU A 326 -33.92 -1.86 13.31
N SER A 327 -33.98 -1.68 11.99
CA SER A 327 -32.89 -2.13 11.12
C SER A 327 -31.60 -1.37 11.39
N LEU A 328 -31.68 -0.06 11.58
CA LEU A 328 -30.51 0.77 11.83
C LEU A 328 -29.82 0.40 13.14
N THR A 329 -30.58 0.14 14.21
CA THR A 329 -30.01 -0.29 15.50
C THR A 329 -29.31 -1.64 15.40
N ILE A 330 -29.92 -2.63 14.74
CA ILE A 330 -29.29 -3.94 14.53
C ILE A 330 -28.00 -3.80 13.71
N SER A 331 -28.04 -3.06 12.60
CA SER A 331 -26.86 -2.82 11.77
C SER A 331 -25.76 -2.06 12.51
N THR A 332 -26.12 -1.07 13.32
CA THR A 332 -25.15 -0.29 14.12
C THR A 332 -24.44 -1.19 15.12
N ILE A 333 -25.18 -2.00 15.89
CA ILE A 333 -24.60 -2.90 16.89
C ILE A 333 -23.73 -3.96 16.20
N ALA A 334 -24.20 -4.53 15.10
CA ALA A 334 -23.43 -5.52 14.33
C ALA A 334 -22.14 -4.93 13.76
N ALA A 335 -22.20 -3.74 13.15
CA ALA A 335 -21.05 -3.06 12.57
C ALA A 335 -20.02 -2.66 13.64
N ILE A 336 -20.46 -2.11 14.78
CA ILE A 336 -19.56 -1.78 15.89
C ILE A 336 -18.84 -3.04 16.40
N ASN A 337 -19.57 -4.14 16.59
CA ASN A 337 -18.95 -5.39 17.02
C ASN A 337 -17.98 -5.92 15.95
N GLY A 338 -18.36 -5.93 14.67
CA GLY A 338 -17.48 -6.41 13.60
C GLY A 338 -16.18 -5.60 13.50
N LEU A 339 -16.30 -4.28 13.54
CA LEU A 339 -15.14 -3.36 13.54
C LEU A 339 -14.30 -3.50 14.81
N PHE A 340 -14.91 -3.65 15.98
CA PHE A 340 -14.19 -3.85 17.24
C PHE A 340 -13.37 -5.14 17.23
N PHE A 341 -13.96 -6.25 16.77
CA PHE A 341 -13.24 -7.51 16.62
C PHE A 341 -12.15 -7.42 15.55
N ALA A 342 -12.39 -6.74 14.43
CA ALA A 342 -11.36 -6.52 13.42
C ALA A 342 -10.19 -5.70 13.98
N TYR A 343 -10.48 -4.70 14.80
CA TYR A 343 -9.47 -3.90 15.48
C TYR A 343 -8.61 -4.73 16.43
N ILE A 344 -9.25 -5.54 17.29
CA ILE A 344 -8.52 -6.43 18.21
C ILE A 344 -7.67 -7.44 17.45
N THR A 345 -8.22 -8.08 16.41
CA THR A 345 -7.48 -9.04 15.59
C THR A 345 -6.31 -8.38 14.87
N GLY A 346 -6.49 -7.17 14.34
CA GLY A 346 -5.41 -6.40 13.71
C GLY A 346 -4.27 -6.07 14.68
N LEU A 347 -4.59 -5.57 15.88
CA LEU A 347 -3.59 -5.33 16.94
C LEU A 347 -2.85 -6.61 17.34
N PHE A 348 -3.57 -7.71 17.42
CA PHE A 348 -2.99 -9.00 17.76
C PHE A 348 -1.99 -9.46 16.68
N LEU A 349 -2.35 -9.37 15.40
CA LEU A 349 -1.46 -9.70 14.30
C LEU A 349 -0.22 -8.77 14.24
N GLN A 350 -0.40 -7.48 14.52
CA GLN A 350 0.70 -6.50 14.53
C GLN A 350 1.75 -6.80 15.62
N ASN A 351 1.29 -7.15 16.83
CA ASN A 351 2.18 -7.36 17.98
C ASN A 351 2.86 -8.73 17.97
N TYR A 352 2.12 -9.77 17.62
CA TYR A 352 2.62 -11.14 17.76
C TYR A 352 3.39 -11.64 16.54
N ARG A 353 3.31 -10.95 15.38
CA ARG A 353 4.09 -11.23 14.16
C ARG A 353 4.14 -12.74 13.78
N TRP A 354 3.07 -13.47 14.09
CA TRP A 354 3.00 -14.94 13.98
C TRP A 354 3.18 -15.46 12.56
N ILE A 355 2.77 -14.66 11.57
CA ILE A 355 2.86 -15.01 10.16
C ILE A 355 4.18 -14.42 9.65
N GLN A 356 5.22 -15.25 9.68
CA GLN A 356 6.50 -14.96 9.02
C GLN A 356 6.32 -15.19 7.53
N LEU A 357 6.76 -14.20 6.74
CA LEU A 357 6.78 -14.31 5.29
C LEU A 357 8.20 -14.71 4.86
N PRO A 358 8.36 -15.54 3.81
CA PRO A 358 9.69 -15.81 3.26
C PRO A 358 10.33 -14.52 2.75
N ASP A 359 11.50 -14.17 3.31
CA ASP A 359 12.22 -12.92 3.01
C ASP A 359 12.57 -12.78 1.52
N ASN A 360 12.74 -13.90 0.81
CA ASN A 360 13.14 -13.91 -0.60
C ASN A 360 11.97 -13.61 -1.57
N VAL A 361 10.73 -13.63 -1.10
CA VAL A 361 9.53 -13.43 -1.95
C VAL A 361 8.74 -12.20 -1.55
N TYR A 362 8.68 -11.90 -0.25
CA TYR A 362 7.93 -10.76 0.26
C TYR A 362 8.88 -9.72 0.84
N TYR A 363 8.68 -8.46 0.44
CA TYR A 363 9.48 -7.30 0.84
C TYR A 363 9.44 -6.95 2.36
N THR A 364 8.83 -7.81 3.18
CA THR A 364 8.64 -7.69 4.63
C THR A 364 8.73 -9.06 5.29
N THR A 365 9.35 -9.13 6.47
CA THR A 365 9.56 -10.36 7.25
C THR A 365 8.27 -10.86 7.95
N HIS A 366 7.27 -9.99 8.09
CA HIS A 366 6.01 -10.29 8.75
C HIS A 366 4.83 -9.68 8.01
N LEU A 367 3.64 -10.24 8.23
CA LEU A 367 2.38 -9.74 7.66
C LEU A 367 2.15 -8.27 8.09
N PRO A 368 2.24 -7.31 7.16
CA PRO A 368 2.07 -5.92 7.49
C PRO A 368 0.59 -5.60 7.60
N ILE A 369 0.21 -4.89 8.66
CA ILE A 369 -1.17 -4.46 8.90
C ILE A 369 -1.14 -3.01 9.34
N LEU A 370 -1.95 -2.20 8.68
CA LEU A 370 -2.06 -0.79 8.99
C LEU A 370 -3.51 -0.43 9.29
N MET A 371 -3.74 0.00 10.53
CA MET A 371 -5.07 0.27 11.06
C MET A 371 -5.34 1.77 11.03
N GLU A 372 -6.03 2.24 10.00
CA GLU A 372 -6.39 3.66 9.91
C GLU A 372 -7.80 3.91 10.44
N ALA A 373 -7.91 4.75 11.47
CA ALA A 373 -9.20 5.09 12.08
C ALA A 373 -10.20 5.67 11.07
N HIS A 374 -9.70 6.42 10.08
CA HIS A 374 -10.56 7.01 9.05
C HIS A 374 -11.20 5.95 8.14
N LEU A 375 -10.50 4.85 7.83
CA LEU A 375 -11.05 3.73 7.06
C LEU A 375 -12.12 2.98 7.84
N PHE A 376 -11.91 2.77 9.15
CA PHE A 376 -12.91 2.13 10.02
C PHE A 376 -14.18 2.98 10.13
N LEU A 377 -14.04 4.30 10.27
CA LEU A 377 -15.16 5.23 10.24
C LEU A 377 -15.88 5.21 8.89
N PHE A 378 -15.13 5.20 7.78
CA PHE A 378 -15.71 5.10 6.44
C PHE A 378 -16.55 3.83 6.27
N ILE A 379 -16.02 2.66 6.65
CA ILE A 379 -16.74 1.38 6.59
C ILE A 379 -18.02 1.45 7.44
N PHE A 380 -17.94 2.00 8.66
CA PHE A 380 -19.08 2.16 9.54
C PHE A 380 -20.22 2.96 8.87
N PHE A 381 -19.90 4.14 8.32
CA PHE A 381 -20.90 4.98 7.66
C PHE A 381 -21.46 4.35 6.38
N VAL A 382 -20.64 3.65 5.59
CA VAL A 382 -21.08 2.92 4.40
C VAL A 382 -22.11 1.85 4.78
N VAL A 383 -21.84 1.05 5.81
CA VAL A 383 -22.76 0.00 6.28
C VAL A 383 -24.09 0.58 6.78
N LEU A 384 -24.03 1.70 7.51
CA LEU A 384 -25.24 2.40 7.95
C LEU A 384 -26.05 2.95 6.77
N ALA A 385 -25.38 3.55 5.78
CA ALA A 385 -26.03 4.05 4.57
C ALA A 385 -26.71 2.90 3.81
N ILE A 386 -26.04 1.76 3.64
CA ILE A 386 -26.60 0.58 2.99
C ILE A 386 -27.82 0.07 3.76
N SER A 387 -27.72 -0.03 5.09
CA SER A 387 -28.85 -0.46 5.93
C SER A 387 -30.05 0.48 5.80
N PHE A 388 -29.79 1.78 5.80
CA PHE A 388 -30.80 2.81 5.56
C PHE A 388 -31.49 2.60 4.21
N PHE A 389 -30.75 2.52 3.11
CA PHE A 389 -31.34 2.38 1.77
C PHE A 389 -32.05 1.03 1.58
N ALA A 390 -31.46 -0.06 2.08
CA ALA A 390 -32.07 -1.39 2.03
C ALA A 390 -33.41 -1.42 2.77
N SER A 391 -33.52 -0.70 3.89
CA SER A 391 -34.75 -0.64 4.68
C SER A 391 -35.92 0.04 3.95
N LEU A 392 -35.65 0.97 3.02
CA LEU A 392 -36.71 1.70 2.32
C LEU A 392 -37.58 0.79 1.43
N ILE A 393 -36.99 -0.28 0.87
CA ILE A 393 -37.66 -1.23 -0.03
C ILE A 393 -38.86 -1.90 0.64
N PRO A 394 -38.71 -2.64 1.76
CA PRO A 394 -39.84 -3.27 2.44
C PRO A 394 -40.79 -2.25 3.08
N LEU A 395 -40.28 -1.12 3.58
CA LEU A 395 -41.10 -0.07 4.21
C LEU A 395 -42.09 0.55 3.22
N ASN A 396 -41.69 0.74 1.96
CA ASN A 396 -42.57 1.27 0.93
C ASN A 396 -43.66 0.28 0.47
N LYS A 397 -43.54 -1.01 0.79
CA LYS A 397 -44.60 -2.00 0.56
C LYS A 397 -45.75 -1.93 1.56
N ILE A 398 -45.62 -1.19 2.67
CA ILE A 398 -46.70 -0.97 3.65
C ILE A 398 -47.71 0.03 3.06
N LYS A 399 -48.89 -0.44 2.64
CA LYS A 399 -49.99 0.38 2.08
C LYS A 399 -51.27 0.24 2.91
N MET A 400 -51.99 1.35 3.14
CA MET A 400 -53.24 1.37 3.93
C MET A 400 -54.33 0.44 3.41
N LYS A 401 -54.44 0.26 2.08
CA LYS A 401 -55.45 -0.60 1.45
C LYS A 401 -55.33 -2.09 1.85
N ASN A 402 -54.15 -2.53 2.29
CA ASN A 402 -53.94 -3.90 2.80
C ASN A 402 -54.43 -4.08 4.24
N ILE A 403 -54.66 -3.01 5.01
CA ILE A 403 -54.93 -3.11 6.46
C ILE A 403 -56.42 -3.29 6.76
N THR A 404 -57.30 -2.66 5.98
CA THR A 404 -58.76 -2.86 6.08
C THR A 404 -59.17 -4.29 5.73
N THR A 405 -58.45 -4.95 4.81
CA THR A 405 -58.65 -6.36 4.47
C THR A 405 -58.08 -7.31 5.53
N ILE A 406 -56.95 -6.95 6.17
CA ILE A 406 -56.38 -7.71 7.30
C ILE A 406 -57.31 -7.70 8.53
N LEU A 407 -57.95 -6.57 8.85
CA LEU A 407 -58.91 -6.48 9.96
C LEU A 407 -60.22 -7.22 9.69
N ARG A 408 -60.57 -7.42 8.42
CA ARG A 408 -61.75 -8.18 7.98
C ARG A 408 -61.53 -9.71 7.96
N ASN A 409 -60.36 -10.18 8.38
CA ASN A 409 -60.03 -11.61 8.50
C ASN A 409 -60.10 -12.38 7.17
N GLU A 410 -59.81 -11.73 6.03
CA GLU A 410 -59.84 -12.37 4.70
C GLU A 410 -58.50 -13.01 4.26
N ILE A 411 -57.51 -13.18 5.17
CA ILE A 411 -56.32 -14.05 4.94
C ILE A 411 -55.88 -14.70 6.25
#